data_AF-A0A9D7FQY4-F1
#
_entry.id   AF-A0A9D7FQY4-F1
#
_cell.length_a   1.000
_cell.length_b   1.000
_cell.length_c   1.000
_cell.angle_alpha   90.00
_cell.angle_beta   90.00
_cell.angle_gamma   90.00
#
_symmetry.space_group_name_H-M   'P 1'
#
loop_
_entity.id
_entity.type
_entity.pdbx_description
1 polymer ?
#
loop_
_entity_poly.entity_id
_entity_poly.type
_entity_poly.pdbx_seq_one_letter_code
_entity_poly.pdbx_strand_id
1 'polypeptide(L)'
;MIAFGVVEFLELVQREPDLLNEIGAEFNTWLAEIRETLDWHDRQWVDGPSPDEGHYIFKDDLPSEEGNILPGNWQSAMGLALWGSWKASGNIKHKVMARKIGHYMKRRMGLYAGPKYGPGAFFWPYYLSILPLNNPLPEQQVTDLNGGEDFSHAALTAAFPLTLGLEGEVFTESDMQAFARTIIRGFGRLGDGVLFGNIVGTPAFGPNQVLIPGYFLRIAPFSREAYDVVAEFLLRYQQNPRNVDISQLIRFYPRPLSANHPAWSLYE
;
A
#
# COMPACT_ATOMS: atom_id res chain seq x y z
N MET A 1 -9.60 -8.81 -2.63
CA MET A 1 -9.64 -7.42 -2.11
C MET A 1 -10.98 -7.04 -1.46
N ILE A 2 -11.77 -8.00 -0.95
CA ILE A 2 -13.15 -7.73 -0.49
C ILE A 2 -13.19 -7.23 0.97
N ALA A 3 -12.24 -7.63 1.82
CA ALA A 3 -12.28 -7.29 3.25
C ALA A 3 -11.71 -5.90 3.59
N PHE A 4 -10.92 -5.26 2.73
CA PHE A 4 -10.18 -4.04 3.11
C PHE A 4 -11.09 -2.86 3.45
N GLY A 5 -12.09 -2.57 2.61
CA GLY A 5 -13.04 -1.48 2.87
C GLY A 5 -13.86 -1.72 4.14
N VAL A 6 -14.22 -2.98 4.42
CA VAL A 6 -14.92 -3.35 5.66
C VAL A 6 -14.01 -3.11 6.86
N VAL A 7 -12.75 -3.52 6.79
CA VAL A 7 -11.79 -3.35 7.89
C VAL A 7 -11.48 -1.87 8.17
N GLU A 8 -11.30 -1.02 7.14
CA GLU A 8 -11.14 0.43 7.36
C GLU A 8 -12.40 1.05 7.97
N PHE A 9 -13.59 0.58 7.58
CA PHE A 9 -14.84 1.01 8.17
C PHE A 9 -14.95 0.59 9.64
N LEU A 10 -14.62 -0.65 9.99
CA LEU A 10 -14.61 -1.10 11.38
C LEU A 10 -13.66 -0.25 12.24
N GLU A 11 -12.48 0.08 11.74
CA GLU A 11 -11.58 0.98 12.46
C GLU A 11 -12.15 2.38 12.66
N LEU A 12 -12.88 2.92 11.68
CA LEU A 12 -13.58 4.19 11.81
C LEU A 12 -14.66 4.10 12.90
N VAL A 13 -15.50 3.07 12.86
CA VAL A 13 -16.56 2.83 13.85
C VAL A 13 -16.00 2.77 15.27
N GLN A 14 -14.86 2.10 15.47
CA GLN A 14 -14.22 2.00 16.78
C GLN A 14 -13.74 3.35 17.34
N ARG A 15 -13.45 4.32 16.49
CA ARG A 15 -12.99 5.66 16.89
C ARG A 15 -14.16 6.60 17.17
N GLU A 16 -15.36 6.24 16.76
CA GLU A 16 -16.56 7.07 16.85
C GLU A 16 -17.55 6.42 17.82
N PRO A 17 -17.55 6.78 19.13
CA PRO A 17 -18.35 6.09 20.15
C PRO A 17 -19.85 6.09 19.84
N ASP A 18 -20.37 7.17 19.26
CA ASP A 18 -21.77 7.28 18.88
C ASP A 18 -22.14 6.27 17.79
N LEU A 19 -21.27 6.11 16.78
CA LEU A 19 -21.46 5.14 15.71
C LEU A 19 -21.32 3.70 16.23
N LEU A 20 -20.36 3.44 17.11
CA LEU A 20 -20.21 2.14 17.75
C LEU A 20 -21.43 1.76 18.60
N ASN A 21 -22.05 2.73 19.28
CA ASN A 21 -23.28 2.50 20.02
C ASN A 21 -24.47 2.20 19.10
N GLU A 22 -24.53 2.84 17.92
CA GLU A 22 -25.60 2.64 16.94
C GLU A 22 -25.53 1.27 16.25
N ILE A 23 -24.33 0.86 15.81
CA ILE A 23 -24.14 -0.35 14.97
C ILE A 23 -23.26 -1.42 15.64
N GLY A 24 -23.16 -1.41 16.97
CA GLY A 24 -22.24 -2.28 17.70
C GLY A 24 -22.52 -3.79 17.54
N ALA A 25 -23.78 -4.17 17.30
CA ALA A 25 -24.13 -5.57 17.04
C ALA A 25 -23.63 -6.02 15.66
N GLU A 26 -23.89 -5.21 14.63
CA GLU A 26 -23.44 -5.41 13.26
C GLU A 26 -21.90 -5.39 13.18
N PHE A 27 -21.27 -4.46 13.90
CA PHE A 27 -19.82 -4.38 14.03
C PHE A 27 -19.21 -5.72 14.47
N ASN A 28 -19.77 -6.33 15.52
CA ASN A 28 -19.27 -7.60 16.05
C ASN A 28 -19.51 -8.77 15.07
N THR A 29 -20.65 -8.77 14.38
CA THR A 29 -20.95 -9.75 13.33
C THR A 29 -19.94 -9.67 12.19
N TRP A 30 -19.71 -8.48 11.63
CA TRP A 30 -18.74 -8.29 10.54
C TRP A 30 -17.32 -8.62 10.97
N LEU A 31 -16.94 -8.26 12.20
CA LEU A 31 -15.62 -8.63 12.73
C LEU A 31 -15.45 -10.15 12.86
N ALA A 32 -16.50 -10.88 13.25
CA ALA A 32 -16.49 -12.34 13.30
C ALA A 32 -16.37 -12.96 11.90
N GLU A 33 -17.15 -12.47 10.92
CA GLU A 33 -17.10 -12.94 9.53
C GLU A 33 -15.74 -12.69 8.88
N ILE A 34 -15.12 -11.52 9.13
CA ILE A 34 -13.76 -11.23 8.67
C ILE A 34 -12.76 -12.22 9.25
N ARG A 35 -12.88 -12.54 10.54
CA ARG A 35 -11.98 -13.50 11.19
C ARG A 35 -12.16 -14.92 10.64
N GLU A 36 -13.41 -15.36 10.48
CA GLU A 36 -13.70 -16.65 9.85
C GLU A 36 -13.11 -16.74 8.44
N THR A 37 -13.24 -15.67 7.65
CA THR A 37 -12.65 -15.58 6.32
C THR A 37 -11.12 -15.67 6.38
N LEU A 38 -10.48 -14.90 7.27
CA LEU A 38 -9.02 -14.93 7.44
C LEU A 38 -8.51 -16.31 7.90
N ASP A 39 -9.23 -16.95 8.84
CA ASP A 39 -8.91 -18.28 9.34
C ASP A 39 -9.04 -19.34 8.23
N TRP A 40 -10.04 -19.21 7.34
CA TRP A 40 -10.14 -20.08 6.15
C TRP A 40 -8.89 -19.96 5.25
N HIS A 41 -8.34 -18.75 5.13
CA HIS A 41 -7.13 -18.51 4.35
C HIS A 41 -5.82 -18.95 5.05
N ASP A 42 -5.83 -19.39 6.31
CA ASP A 42 -4.63 -19.93 6.98
C ASP A 42 -4.00 -21.08 6.20
N ARG A 43 -4.81 -21.86 5.49
CA ARG A 43 -4.35 -22.97 4.63
C ARG A 43 -3.41 -22.51 3.51
N GLN A 44 -3.46 -21.24 3.12
CA GLN A 44 -2.64 -20.61 2.09
C GLN A 44 -1.39 -19.94 2.66
N TRP A 45 -1.28 -19.83 3.99
CA TRP A 45 -0.14 -19.20 4.65
C TRP A 45 1.11 -20.06 4.57
N VAL A 46 2.24 -19.42 4.29
CA VAL A 46 3.58 -20.02 4.33
C VAL A 46 4.48 -19.14 5.16
N ASP A 47 5.07 -19.70 6.23
CA ASP A 47 6.14 -19.06 6.97
C ASP A 47 7.44 -19.03 6.16
N GLY A 48 8.18 -17.93 6.27
CA GLY A 48 9.44 -17.77 5.57
C GLY A 48 9.33 -16.95 4.27
N PRO A 49 10.43 -16.87 3.53
CA PRO A 49 11.66 -17.68 3.68
C PRO A 49 12.60 -17.27 4.82
N SER A 50 12.50 -16.06 5.38
CA SER A 50 13.20 -15.69 6.62
C SER A 50 12.29 -15.84 7.86
N PRO A 51 12.82 -16.01 9.09
CA PRO A 51 11.99 -16.23 10.28
C PRO A 51 10.93 -15.14 10.55
N ASP A 52 11.23 -13.91 10.14
CA ASP A 52 10.37 -12.72 10.26
C ASP A 52 9.56 -12.44 8.99
N GLU A 53 9.51 -13.37 8.04
CA GLU A 53 8.74 -13.28 6.80
C GLU A 53 7.63 -14.33 6.75
N GLY A 54 6.66 -14.06 5.89
CA GLY A 54 5.59 -14.97 5.53
C GLY A 54 4.79 -14.39 4.38
N HIS A 55 4.15 -15.27 3.63
CA HIS A 55 3.42 -14.92 2.41
C HIS A 55 2.29 -15.91 2.16
N TYR A 56 1.34 -15.50 1.33
CA TYR A 56 0.27 -16.38 0.86
C TYR A 56 0.60 -17.01 -0.50
N ILE A 57 0.13 -18.23 -0.72
CA ILE A 57 0.22 -18.95 -2.00
C ILE A 57 -1.18 -19.26 -2.54
N PHE A 58 -1.29 -19.49 -3.84
CA PHE A 58 -2.47 -20.08 -4.45
C PHE A 58 -2.67 -21.52 -3.96
N LYS A 59 -3.94 -21.91 -3.82
CA LYS A 59 -4.40 -23.28 -3.55
C LYS A 59 -5.38 -23.68 -4.67
N ASP A 60 -6.39 -24.47 -4.34
CA ASP A 60 -7.49 -24.92 -5.19
C ASP A 60 -8.40 -23.82 -5.78
N ASP A 61 -8.29 -22.57 -5.32
CA ASP A 61 -9.07 -21.44 -5.83
C ASP A 61 -8.73 -21.08 -7.28
N LEU A 62 -7.50 -21.38 -7.72
CA LEU A 62 -7.04 -21.21 -9.09
C LEU A 62 -6.07 -22.35 -9.45
N PRO A 63 -6.59 -23.50 -9.94
CA PRO A 63 -5.79 -24.73 -10.07
C PRO A 63 -4.54 -24.60 -10.96
N SER A 64 -4.55 -23.69 -11.95
CA SER A 64 -3.38 -23.46 -12.81
C SER A 64 -2.21 -22.78 -12.10
N GLU A 65 -2.45 -22.18 -10.94
CA GLU A 65 -1.46 -21.42 -10.17
C GLU A 65 -1.14 -22.09 -8.82
N GLU A 66 -1.70 -23.26 -8.52
CA GLU A 66 -1.56 -23.91 -7.22
C GLU A 66 -0.08 -24.02 -6.79
N GLY A 67 0.22 -23.57 -5.56
CA GLY A 67 1.58 -23.53 -5.02
C GLY A 67 2.38 -22.26 -5.35
N ASN A 68 1.97 -21.48 -6.36
CA ASN A 68 2.62 -20.21 -6.68
C ASN A 68 2.28 -19.14 -5.64
N ILE A 69 3.20 -18.18 -5.47
CA ILE A 69 3.01 -17.05 -4.55
C ILE A 69 1.90 -16.14 -5.08
N LEU A 70 1.01 -15.67 -4.20
CA LEU A 70 0.02 -14.68 -4.61
C LEU A 70 0.70 -13.37 -5.06
N PRO A 71 0.17 -12.68 -6.10
CA PRO A 71 0.66 -11.38 -6.55
C PRO A 71 0.80 -10.34 -5.44
N GLY A 72 1.66 -9.34 -5.64
CA GLY A 72 1.99 -8.31 -4.63
C GLY A 72 0.76 -7.55 -4.09
N ASN A 73 -0.17 -7.20 -4.97
CA ASN A 73 -1.43 -6.55 -4.61
C ASN A 73 -2.33 -7.46 -3.77
N TRP A 74 -2.28 -8.78 -3.96
CA TRP A 74 -3.05 -9.74 -3.16
C TRP A 74 -2.39 -9.97 -1.80
N GLN A 75 -1.05 -10.03 -1.74
CA GLN A 75 -0.32 -10.02 -0.46
C GLN A 75 -0.66 -8.78 0.36
N SER A 76 -0.64 -7.61 -0.28
CA SER A 76 -1.01 -6.33 0.33
C SER A 76 -2.46 -6.36 0.85
N ALA A 77 -3.40 -6.88 0.06
CA ALA A 77 -4.79 -7.02 0.49
C ALA A 77 -4.96 -7.91 1.71
N MET A 78 -4.27 -9.06 1.76
CA MET A 78 -4.29 -9.95 2.93
C MET A 78 -3.62 -9.30 4.14
N GLY A 79 -2.49 -8.61 3.93
CA GLY A 79 -1.80 -7.86 4.96
C GLY A 79 -2.68 -6.78 5.60
N LEU A 80 -3.40 -5.99 4.79
CA LEU A 80 -4.34 -4.98 5.27
C LEU A 80 -5.49 -5.60 6.07
N ALA A 81 -6.05 -6.72 5.60
CA ALA A 81 -7.14 -7.40 6.29
C ALA A 81 -6.70 -7.96 7.65
N LEU A 82 -5.53 -8.61 7.71
CA LEU A 82 -4.93 -9.09 8.96
C LEU A 82 -4.62 -7.92 9.90
N TRP A 83 -4.04 -6.83 9.39
CA TRP A 83 -3.63 -5.69 10.18
C TRP A 83 -4.82 -5.00 10.85
N GLY A 84 -5.87 -4.70 10.10
CA GLY A 84 -7.04 -4.07 10.70
C GLY A 84 -7.93 -5.05 11.47
N SER A 85 -7.91 -6.36 11.17
CA SER A 85 -8.48 -7.37 12.07
C SER A 85 -7.79 -7.36 13.44
N TRP A 86 -6.47 -7.22 13.48
CA TRP A 86 -5.74 -7.02 14.74
C TRP A 86 -6.15 -5.72 15.43
N LYS A 87 -6.20 -4.58 14.73
CA LYS A 87 -6.65 -3.31 15.34
C LYS A 87 -8.07 -3.41 15.90
N ALA A 88 -8.95 -4.11 15.21
CA ALA A 88 -10.34 -4.26 15.61
C ALA A 88 -10.55 -5.23 16.79
N SER A 89 -9.76 -6.29 16.88
CA SER A 89 -10.01 -7.39 17.85
C SER A 89 -8.91 -7.63 18.87
N GLY A 90 -7.73 -7.04 18.69
CA GLY A 90 -6.52 -7.37 19.45
C GLY A 90 -5.86 -8.71 19.08
N ASN A 91 -6.31 -9.40 18.02
CA ASN A 91 -5.76 -10.70 17.64
C ASN A 91 -4.26 -10.62 17.26
N ILE A 92 -3.39 -11.11 18.15
CA ILE A 92 -1.93 -11.00 18.00
C ILE A 92 -1.38 -11.86 16.85
N LYS A 93 -2.02 -13.00 16.54
CA LYS A 93 -1.62 -13.84 15.40
C LYS A 93 -1.72 -13.04 14.10
N HIS A 94 -2.82 -12.31 13.92
CA HIS A 94 -3.02 -11.46 12.74
C HIS A 94 -1.99 -10.33 12.67
N LYS A 95 -1.64 -9.71 13.81
CA LYS A 95 -0.54 -8.72 13.86
C LYS A 95 0.77 -9.30 13.36
N VAL A 96 1.14 -10.49 13.86
CA VAL A 96 2.40 -11.16 13.52
C VAL A 96 2.43 -11.51 12.03
N MET A 97 1.38 -12.12 11.50
CA MET A 97 1.28 -12.46 10.08
C MET A 97 1.33 -11.21 9.18
N ALA A 98 0.61 -10.15 9.54
CA ALA A 98 0.64 -8.88 8.81
C ALA A 98 2.06 -8.28 8.75
N ARG A 99 2.78 -8.25 9.89
CA ARG A 99 4.18 -7.78 9.91
C ARG A 99 5.10 -8.66 9.07
N LYS A 100 4.90 -9.97 9.09
CA LYS A 100 5.64 -10.94 8.28
C LYS A 100 5.46 -10.69 6.77
N ILE A 101 4.24 -10.39 6.32
CA ILE A 101 3.98 -9.96 4.93
C ILE A 101 4.70 -8.65 4.63
N GLY A 102 4.66 -7.69 5.55
CA GLY A 102 5.38 -6.42 5.40
C GLY A 102 6.88 -6.63 5.18
N HIS A 103 7.53 -7.45 6.01
CA HIS A 103 8.95 -7.78 5.88
C HIS A 103 9.24 -8.51 4.57
N TYR A 104 8.38 -9.46 4.18
CA TYR A 104 8.47 -10.16 2.91
C TYR A 104 8.48 -9.15 1.74
N MET A 105 7.47 -8.28 1.68
CA MET A 105 7.34 -7.27 0.63
C MET A 105 8.52 -6.29 0.61
N LYS A 106 8.90 -5.74 1.77
CA LYS A 106 10.00 -4.77 1.87
C LYS A 106 11.31 -5.27 1.25
N ARG A 107 11.63 -6.56 1.45
CA ARG A 107 12.85 -7.18 0.93
C ARG A 107 12.77 -7.55 -0.56
N ARG A 108 11.60 -7.43 -1.19
CA ARG A 108 11.34 -7.80 -2.60
C ARG A 108 10.85 -6.66 -3.47
N MET A 109 10.55 -5.51 -2.88
CA MET A 109 10.43 -4.25 -3.58
C MET A 109 11.84 -3.72 -3.85
N GLY A 110 12.18 -3.53 -5.13
CA GLY A 110 13.52 -3.10 -5.52
C GLY A 110 13.73 -1.64 -5.16
N LEU A 111 14.80 -1.36 -4.40
CA LEU A 111 15.20 0.00 -4.05
C LEU A 111 16.28 0.45 -5.02
N TYR A 112 15.90 1.19 -6.06
CA TYR A 112 16.80 1.57 -7.14
C TYR A 112 17.42 2.94 -6.88
N ALA A 113 18.74 3.01 -6.79
CA ALA A 113 19.51 4.21 -6.47
C ALA A 113 20.42 4.62 -7.63
N GLY A 114 20.65 5.94 -7.77
CA GLY A 114 21.42 6.50 -8.88
C GLY A 114 21.13 7.98 -9.09
N PRO A 115 21.74 8.62 -10.11
CA PRO A 115 21.56 10.05 -10.38
C PRO A 115 20.09 10.49 -10.47
N LYS A 116 19.21 9.67 -11.07
CA LYS A 116 17.78 9.98 -11.18
C LYS A 116 17.06 9.78 -9.86
N TYR A 117 17.32 8.70 -9.12
CA TYR A 117 16.54 8.34 -7.93
C TYR A 117 17.19 8.75 -6.59
N GLY A 118 18.38 9.36 -6.63
CA GLY A 118 19.16 9.73 -5.47
C GLY A 118 19.42 8.51 -4.57
N PRO A 119 19.09 8.57 -3.27
CA PRO A 119 19.35 7.49 -2.33
C PRO A 119 18.48 6.24 -2.53
N GLY A 120 17.42 6.33 -3.36
CA GLY A 120 16.65 5.16 -3.76
C GLY A 120 15.16 5.44 -3.96
N ALA A 121 14.56 4.87 -5.00
CA ALA A 121 13.10 4.82 -5.21
C ALA A 121 12.64 3.35 -5.26
N PHE A 122 11.46 3.05 -4.72
CA PHE A 122 10.91 1.71 -4.78
C PHE A 122 10.23 1.44 -6.13
N PHE A 123 10.63 0.37 -6.81
CA PHE A 123 9.91 -0.18 -7.95
C PHE A 123 9.77 -1.68 -7.79
N TRP A 124 8.68 -2.25 -8.29
CA TRP A 124 8.37 -3.66 -8.08
C TRP A 124 7.62 -4.27 -9.28
N PRO A 125 7.78 -5.58 -9.50
CA PRO A 125 6.98 -6.35 -10.45
C PRO A 125 5.62 -6.75 -9.83
N TYR A 126 4.71 -7.25 -10.66
CA TYR A 126 3.41 -7.78 -10.22
C TYR A 126 3.55 -9.01 -9.28
N TYR A 127 4.49 -9.91 -9.58
CA TYR A 127 4.82 -11.05 -8.72
C TYR A 127 6.13 -10.80 -7.97
N LEU A 128 6.07 -10.82 -6.64
CA LEU A 128 7.26 -10.72 -5.81
C LEU A 128 7.95 -12.09 -5.74
N SER A 129 9.27 -12.11 -5.95
CA SER A 129 10.07 -13.33 -5.93
C SER A 129 10.11 -13.96 -4.54
N ILE A 130 10.27 -15.28 -4.43
CA ILE A 130 10.59 -15.90 -3.14
C ILE A 130 11.94 -15.39 -2.62
N LEU A 131 12.90 -15.11 -3.50
CA LEU A 131 14.23 -14.66 -3.10
C LEU A 131 14.23 -13.15 -2.80
N PRO A 132 14.86 -12.69 -1.70
CA PRO A 132 15.01 -11.27 -1.44
C PRO A 132 15.92 -10.61 -2.48
N LEU A 133 15.73 -9.31 -2.68
CA LEU A 133 16.59 -8.49 -3.54
C LEU A 133 17.79 -7.95 -2.75
N ASN A 134 18.93 -7.84 -3.42
CA ASN A 134 20.14 -7.22 -2.86
C ASN A 134 20.06 -5.69 -2.99
N ASN A 135 19.17 -5.08 -2.21
CA ASN A 135 18.98 -3.63 -2.21
C ASN A 135 20.19 -2.89 -1.55
N PRO A 136 20.52 -1.67 -2.01
CA PRO A 136 19.94 -0.98 -3.17
C PRO A 136 20.45 -1.55 -4.51
N LEU A 137 19.60 -1.51 -5.53
CA LEU A 137 19.91 -1.91 -6.89
C LEU A 137 20.38 -0.69 -7.73
N PRO A 138 21.26 -0.88 -8.73
CA PRO A 138 21.64 0.18 -9.66
C PRO A 138 20.44 0.69 -10.48
N GLU A 139 20.32 2.01 -10.64
CA GLU A 139 19.26 2.65 -11.44
C GLU A 139 19.06 2.02 -12.82
N GLN A 140 20.13 1.61 -13.50
CA GLN A 140 20.06 1.04 -14.85
C GLN A 140 19.25 -0.26 -14.89
N GLN A 141 19.16 -1.00 -13.78
CA GLN A 141 18.38 -2.25 -13.69
C GLN A 141 16.87 -2.00 -13.56
N VAL A 142 16.41 -0.76 -13.48
CA VAL A 142 14.96 -0.47 -13.50
C VAL A 142 14.33 -0.94 -14.81
N THR A 143 15.07 -0.95 -15.92
CA THR A 143 14.57 -1.45 -17.21
C THR A 143 14.24 -2.94 -17.19
N ASP A 144 14.87 -3.69 -16.30
CA ASP A 144 14.69 -5.15 -16.18
C ASP A 144 13.29 -5.49 -15.63
N LEU A 145 12.58 -4.52 -15.05
CA LEU A 145 11.19 -4.66 -14.64
C LEU A 145 10.20 -4.66 -15.81
N ASN A 146 10.65 -4.42 -17.05
CA ASN A 146 9.81 -4.37 -18.25
C ASN A 146 8.54 -3.49 -18.08
N GLY A 147 8.73 -2.30 -17.48
CA GLY A 147 7.65 -1.37 -17.11
C GLY A 147 7.22 -1.47 -15.64
N GLY A 148 7.61 -2.50 -14.91
CA GLY A 148 7.10 -2.71 -13.55
C GLY A 148 5.58 -2.89 -13.54
N GLU A 149 4.99 -2.83 -12.36
CA GLU A 149 3.55 -2.97 -12.22
C GLU A 149 2.79 -1.77 -12.81
N ASP A 150 1.63 -2.03 -13.45
CA ASP A 150 0.74 -0.95 -13.87
C ASP A 150 0.25 -0.15 -12.67
N PHE A 151 -0.16 1.09 -12.90
CA PHE A 151 -0.43 2.04 -11.85
C PHE A 151 -1.46 1.52 -10.84
N SER A 152 -2.51 0.86 -11.31
CA SER A 152 -3.62 0.44 -10.48
C SER A 152 -3.25 -0.72 -9.55
N HIS A 153 -2.60 -1.75 -10.08
CA HIS A 153 -2.13 -2.85 -9.25
C HIS A 153 -0.99 -2.38 -8.33
N ALA A 154 -0.13 -1.48 -8.80
CA ALA A 154 0.93 -0.93 -7.98
C ALA A 154 0.41 -0.10 -6.81
N ALA A 155 -0.63 0.71 -7.01
CA ALA A 155 -1.30 1.41 -5.91
C ALA A 155 -1.82 0.44 -4.85
N LEU A 156 -2.35 -0.71 -5.27
CA LEU A 156 -2.84 -1.76 -4.37
C LEU A 156 -1.69 -2.50 -3.68
N THR A 157 -0.62 -2.81 -4.39
CA THR A 157 0.61 -3.39 -3.83
C THR A 157 1.22 -2.46 -2.79
N ALA A 158 1.29 -1.16 -3.05
CA ALA A 158 1.85 -0.18 -2.11
C ALA A 158 0.93 0.14 -0.92
N ALA A 159 -0.38 -0.13 -1.00
CA ALA A 159 -1.34 0.23 0.04
C ALA A 159 -0.98 -0.29 1.43
N PHE A 160 -0.56 -1.55 1.54
CA PHE A 160 -0.13 -2.14 2.81
C PHE A 160 1.23 -1.63 3.30
N PRO A 161 2.31 -1.62 2.49
CA PRO A 161 3.57 -0.96 2.84
C PRO A 161 3.42 0.48 3.36
N LEU A 162 2.59 1.29 2.68
CA LEU A 162 2.34 2.68 3.10
C LEU A 162 1.59 2.75 4.43
N THR A 163 0.63 1.84 4.66
CA THR A 163 -0.10 1.75 5.95
C THR A 163 0.83 1.38 7.09
N LEU A 164 1.69 0.38 6.90
CA LEU A 164 2.69 0.00 7.89
C LEU A 164 3.68 1.15 8.18
N GLY A 165 4.14 1.85 7.15
CA GLY A 165 5.00 3.03 7.31
C GLY A 165 4.35 4.18 8.08
N LEU A 166 3.08 4.48 7.80
CA LEU A 166 2.30 5.49 8.54
C LEU A 166 2.16 5.16 10.03
N GLU A 167 2.08 3.87 10.35
CA GLU A 167 1.93 3.39 11.73
C GLU A 167 3.28 3.05 12.40
N GLY A 168 4.41 3.39 11.77
CA GLY A 168 5.75 3.19 12.32
C GLY A 168 6.17 1.72 12.42
N GLU A 169 5.59 0.85 11.61
CA GLU A 169 5.79 -0.60 11.62
C GLU A 169 6.48 -1.05 10.32
N VAL A 170 7.50 -1.92 10.41
CA VAL A 170 8.26 -2.53 9.28
C VAL A 170 8.99 -1.56 8.33
N PHE A 171 8.28 -0.60 7.75
CA PHE A 171 8.80 0.44 6.87
C PHE A 171 9.11 1.69 7.68
N THR A 172 10.31 2.22 7.47
CA THR A 172 10.86 3.39 8.16
C THR A 172 10.51 4.68 7.43
N GLU A 173 10.81 5.82 8.05
CA GLU A 173 10.72 7.12 7.37
C GLU A 173 11.56 7.17 6.09
N SER A 174 12.77 6.59 6.09
CA SER A 174 13.60 6.52 4.88
C SER A 174 12.94 5.70 3.76
N ASP A 175 12.22 4.64 4.12
CA ASP A 175 11.45 3.84 3.16
C ASP A 175 10.29 4.66 2.59
N MET A 176 9.60 5.45 3.42
CA MET A 176 8.54 6.35 2.97
C MET A 176 9.10 7.43 2.04
N GLN A 177 10.26 8.00 2.34
CA GLN A 177 10.94 8.91 1.40
C GLN A 177 11.29 8.22 0.07
N ALA A 178 11.59 6.93 0.07
CA ALA A 178 11.80 6.17 -1.17
C ALA A 178 10.50 5.97 -1.97
N PHE A 179 9.37 5.70 -1.31
CA PHE A 179 8.05 5.72 -1.96
C PHE A 179 7.69 7.09 -2.52
N ALA A 180 7.97 8.17 -1.80
CA ALA A 180 7.77 9.53 -2.32
C ALA A 180 8.57 9.77 -3.62
N ARG A 181 9.81 9.28 -3.69
CA ARG A 181 10.61 9.36 -4.91
C ARG A 181 10.09 8.48 -6.04
N THR A 182 9.44 7.34 -5.76
CA THR A 182 8.71 6.56 -6.76
C THR A 182 7.63 7.40 -7.44
N ILE A 183 6.90 8.20 -6.66
CA ILE A 183 5.85 9.10 -7.16
C ILE A 183 6.49 10.22 -7.98
N ILE A 184 7.39 11.00 -7.37
CA ILE A 184 7.94 12.23 -7.96
C ILE A 184 8.82 11.93 -9.18
N ARG A 185 9.65 10.88 -9.11
CA ARG A 185 10.71 10.60 -10.11
C ARG A 185 10.44 9.37 -10.96
N GLY A 186 9.48 8.54 -10.57
CA GLY A 186 8.96 7.45 -11.38
C GLY A 186 7.79 7.95 -12.23
N PHE A 187 6.58 7.70 -11.77
CA PHE A 187 5.38 7.89 -12.58
C PHE A 187 4.90 9.35 -12.69
N GLY A 188 5.32 10.26 -11.82
CA GLY A 188 5.00 11.70 -11.88
C GLY A 188 6.12 12.58 -12.47
N ARG A 189 7.16 11.96 -13.03
CA ARG A 189 8.42 12.64 -13.41
C ARG A 189 8.32 13.72 -14.49
N LEU A 190 7.18 13.82 -15.20
CA LEU A 190 6.98 14.88 -16.20
C LEU A 190 6.60 16.22 -15.56
N GLY A 191 6.14 16.21 -14.31
CA GLY A 191 5.59 17.41 -13.65
C GLY A 191 4.21 17.80 -14.18
N ASP A 192 3.77 18.99 -13.79
CA ASP A 192 2.48 19.61 -14.17
C ASP A 192 1.24 18.73 -13.91
N GLY A 193 1.34 17.80 -12.97
CA GLY A 193 0.28 16.83 -12.66
C GLY A 193 0.10 15.73 -13.69
N VAL A 194 1.06 15.46 -14.57
CA VAL A 194 1.00 14.35 -15.52
C VAL A 194 1.56 13.07 -14.89
N LEU A 195 0.72 12.03 -14.80
CA LEU A 195 1.12 10.71 -14.32
C LEU A 195 1.14 9.68 -15.46
N PHE A 196 2.13 8.79 -15.42
CA PHE A 196 2.21 7.61 -16.27
C PHE A 196 1.39 6.45 -15.70
N GLY A 197 0.90 5.58 -16.59
CA GLY A 197 0.07 4.42 -16.25
C GLY A 197 0.83 3.23 -15.64
N ASN A 198 2.08 3.39 -15.26
CA ASN A 198 2.91 2.39 -14.59
C ASN A 198 3.92 3.06 -13.65
N ILE A 199 4.40 2.36 -12.63
CA ILE A 199 5.22 2.98 -11.58
C ILE A 199 6.61 3.43 -12.04
N VAL A 200 7.17 2.77 -13.05
CA VAL A 200 8.49 3.11 -13.60
C VAL A 200 8.43 4.39 -14.48
N GLY A 201 7.22 4.80 -14.90
CA GLY A 201 7.02 6.00 -15.71
C GLY A 201 7.41 5.82 -17.17
N THR A 202 7.04 4.69 -17.78
CA THR A 202 7.31 4.43 -19.20
C THR A 202 6.23 5.03 -20.09
N PRO A 203 6.59 5.69 -21.20
CA PRO A 203 5.62 6.35 -22.07
C PRO A 203 4.66 5.39 -22.81
N ALA A 204 4.92 4.08 -22.78
CA ALA A 204 3.98 3.09 -23.32
C ALA A 204 2.66 3.02 -22.53
N PHE A 205 2.64 3.52 -21.29
CA PHE A 205 1.46 3.53 -20.42
C PHE A 205 1.04 4.98 -20.14
N GLY A 206 0.00 5.43 -20.84
CA GLY A 206 -0.45 6.81 -20.81
C GLY A 206 -1.31 7.18 -19.60
N PRO A 207 -1.65 8.47 -19.44
CA PRO A 207 -2.48 8.97 -18.34
C PRO A 207 -3.88 8.33 -18.22
N ASN A 208 -4.43 7.81 -19.32
CA ASN A 208 -5.72 7.13 -19.35
C ASN A 208 -5.74 5.78 -18.60
N GLN A 209 -4.56 5.24 -18.27
CA GLN A 209 -4.40 3.99 -17.50
C GLN A 209 -4.17 4.25 -16.01
N VAL A 210 -4.13 5.52 -15.59
CA VAL A 210 -3.97 5.90 -14.19
C VAL A 210 -5.33 5.78 -13.48
N LEU A 211 -5.56 4.59 -12.94
CA LEU A 211 -6.72 4.31 -12.09
C LEU A 211 -6.31 4.43 -10.63
N ILE A 212 -7.26 4.86 -9.79
CA ILE A 212 -7.13 4.84 -8.34
C ILE A 212 -5.97 5.66 -7.70
N PRO A 213 -5.56 6.82 -8.26
CA PRO A 213 -4.40 7.57 -7.79
C PRO A 213 -4.48 8.05 -6.34
N GLY A 214 -5.69 8.15 -5.76
CA GLY A 214 -5.86 8.58 -4.37
C GLY A 214 -5.14 7.68 -3.35
N TYR A 215 -4.86 6.43 -3.66
CA TYR A 215 -4.12 5.53 -2.77
C TYR A 215 -2.70 6.00 -2.46
N PHE A 216 -2.04 6.69 -3.39
CA PHE A 216 -0.70 7.23 -3.19
C PHE A 216 -0.68 8.49 -2.31
N LEU A 217 -1.83 9.14 -2.07
CA LEU A 217 -1.91 10.32 -1.19
C LEU A 217 -1.59 10.02 0.27
N ARG A 218 -1.60 8.73 0.67
CA ARG A 218 -1.11 8.26 1.98
C ARG A 218 0.33 8.69 2.28
N ILE A 219 1.11 9.06 1.26
CA ILE A 219 2.48 9.53 1.41
C ILE A 219 2.60 10.94 2.01
N ALA A 220 1.51 11.71 2.03
CA ALA A 220 1.52 13.14 2.36
C ALA A 220 2.26 13.51 3.66
N PRO A 221 2.18 12.73 4.75
CA PRO A 221 2.92 13.03 5.98
C PRO A 221 4.44 13.02 5.81
N PHE A 222 4.95 12.31 4.80
CA PHE A 222 6.37 12.16 4.54
C PHE A 222 6.85 13.06 3.40
N SER A 223 6.00 13.37 2.43
CA SER A 223 6.37 14.24 1.32
C SER A 223 5.20 15.07 0.80
N ARG A 224 5.28 16.37 1.07
CA ARG A 224 4.35 17.36 0.51
C ARG A 224 4.38 17.38 -1.02
N GLU A 225 5.58 17.32 -1.60
CA GLU A 225 5.79 17.32 -3.05
C GLU A 225 5.12 16.11 -3.71
N ALA A 226 5.26 14.90 -3.14
CA ALA A 226 4.62 13.71 -3.69
C ALA A 226 3.08 13.78 -3.58
N TYR A 227 2.54 14.38 -2.51
CA TYR A 227 1.11 14.68 -2.42
C TYR A 227 0.68 15.62 -3.54
N ASP A 228 1.38 16.74 -3.72
CA ASP A 228 1.01 17.76 -4.70
C ASP A 228 1.01 17.18 -6.14
N VAL A 229 1.97 16.32 -6.49
CA VAL A 229 2.02 15.60 -7.79
C VAL A 229 0.75 14.79 -8.05
N VAL A 230 0.28 14.02 -7.06
CA VAL A 230 -0.91 13.17 -7.20
C VAL A 230 -2.20 14.01 -7.16
N ALA A 231 -2.24 15.01 -6.29
CA ALA A 231 -3.37 15.93 -6.17
C ALA A 231 -3.59 16.74 -7.46
N GLU A 232 -2.52 17.23 -8.07
CA GLU A 232 -2.57 17.97 -9.32
C GLU A 232 -3.14 17.11 -10.46
N PHE A 233 -2.74 15.83 -10.54
CA PHE A 233 -3.34 14.89 -11.49
C PHE A 233 -4.85 14.73 -11.29
N LEU A 234 -5.26 14.48 -10.05
CA LEU A 234 -6.66 14.32 -9.67
C LEU A 234 -7.51 15.54 -10.03
N LEU A 235 -7.00 16.74 -9.76
CA LEU A 235 -7.75 17.99 -9.94
C LEU A 235 -7.76 18.48 -11.38
N ARG A 236 -6.73 18.18 -12.18
CA ARG A 236 -6.60 18.71 -13.56
C ARG A 236 -6.99 17.71 -14.64
N TYR A 237 -6.68 16.43 -14.45
CA TYR A 237 -6.74 15.44 -15.53
C TYR A 237 -7.83 14.37 -15.32
N GLN A 238 -8.31 14.16 -14.08
CA GLN A 238 -9.49 13.32 -13.86
C GLN A 238 -10.77 14.15 -13.97
N GLN A 239 -11.50 13.96 -15.07
CA GLN A 239 -12.79 14.64 -15.28
C GLN A 239 -13.88 14.17 -14.30
N ASN A 240 -13.86 12.89 -13.93
CA ASN A 240 -14.82 12.27 -13.02
C ASN A 240 -14.06 11.49 -11.93
N PRO A 241 -13.44 12.20 -10.97
CA PRO A 241 -12.69 11.55 -9.90
C PRO A 241 -13.64 10.72 -9.03
N ARG A 242 -13.19 9.54 -8.60
CA ARG A 242 -14.03 8.66 -7.77
C ARG A 242 -14.16 9.27 -6.38
N ASN A 243 -15.31 9.07 -5.73
CA ASN A 243 -15.54 9.58 -4.37
C ASN A 243 -14.45 9.15 -3.37
N VAL A 244 -13.92 7.92 -3.53
CA VAL A 244 -12.80 7.45 -2.71
C VAL A 244 -11.52 8.23 -2.97
N ASP A 245 -11.21 8.61 -4.22
CA ASP A 245 -10.01 9.40 -4.50
C ASP A 245 -10.13 10.83 -3.93
N ILE A 246 -11.32 11.42 -4.02
CA ILE A 246 -11.62 12.72 -3.41
C ILE A 246 -11.56 12.65 -1.88
N SER A 247 -12.07 11.58 -1.27
CA SER A 247 -11.97 11.42 0.18
C SER A 247 -10.53 11.29 0.64
N GLN A 248 -9.66 10.60 -0.12
CA GLN A 248 -8.22 10.57 0.17
C GLN A 248 -7.57 11.95 0.01
N LEU A 249 -7.97 12.74 -0.99
CA LEU A 249 -7.49 14.11 -1.20
C LEU A 249 -7.75 15.00 0.02
N ILE A 250 -8.96 14.91 0.58
CA ILE A 250 -9.37 15.65 1.78
C ILE A 250 -8.65 15.10 3.02
N ARG A 251 -8.67 13.78 3.20
CA ARG A 251 -8.08 13.10 4.36
C ARG A 251 -6.60 13.39 4.53
N PHE A 252 -5.86 13.37 3.43
CA PHE A 252 -4.41 13.57 3.42
C PHE A 252 -4.00 14.99 3.00
N TYR A 253 -4.95 15.94 2.96
CA TYR A 253 -4.61 17.33 2.69
C TYR A 253 -3.59 17.83 3.74
N PRO A 254 -2.40 18.27 3.32
CA PRO A 254 -1.37 18.69 4.26
C PRO A 254 -1.79 20.02 4.89
N ARG A 255 -2.22 19.97 6.15
CA ARG A 255 -2.55 21.16 6.92
C ARG A 255 -1.26 21.90 7.31
N PRO A 256 -1.26 23.24 7.36
CA PRO A 256 -0.11 23.98 7.89
C PRO A 256 0.17 23.49 9.32
N LEU A 257 1.42 23.11 9.59
CA LEU A 257 1.85 22.80 10.96
C LEU A 257 1.65 24.05 11.80
N SER A 258 0.73 24.01 12.77
CA SER A 258 0.70 25.05 13.80
C SER A 258 1.98 24.94 14.61
N ALA A 259 2.59 26.08 14.96
CA ALA A 259 3.96 26.18 15.50
C ALA A 259 4.23 25.43 16.83
N ASN A 260 3.24 24.73 17.39
CA ASN A 260 3.34 24.01 18.66
C ASN A 260 2.94 22.52 18.59
N HIS A 261 2.73 21.93 17.41
CA HIS A 261 2.52 20.48 17.30
C HIS A 261 3.77 19.78 16.78
N PRO A 262 4.41 18.86 17.53
CA PRO A 262 5.31 17.89 16.92
C PRO A 262 4.52 17.13 15.85
N ALA A 263 5.20 16.63 14.82
CA ALA A 263 4.63 16.02 13.62
C ALA A 263 3.77 14.76 13.90
N TRP A 264 2.64 14.89 14.60
CA TRP A 264 1.71 13.84 14.97
C TRP A 264 0.36 14.49 15.36
N SER A 265 -0.59 14.47 14.43
CA SER A 265 -1.99 14.10 14.70
C SER A 265 -2.76 14.02 13.36
N LEU A 266 -2.62 12.88 12.69
CA LEU A 266 -3.69 12.35 11.82
C LEU A 266 -4.59 11.39 12.63
N TYR A 267 -4.46 11.39 13.96
CA TYR A 267 -5.05 10.43 14.90
C TYR A 267 -5.47 11.08 16.22
N GLU A 268 -5.96 12.32 16.18
CA GLU A 268 -6.82 12.90 17.23
C GLU A 268 -8.15 13.32 16.61
#